data_AF-X1Q8R4-F1
#
_entry.id   AF-X1Q8R4-F1
#
_cell.length_a   1.000
_cell.length_b   1.000
_cell.length_c   1.000
_cell.angle_alpha   90.00
_cell.angle_beta   90.00
_cell.angle_gamma   90.00
#
_symmetry.space_group_name_H-M   'P 1'
#
loop_
_entity.id
_entity.type
_entity.pdbx_description
1 polymer ?
#
loop_
_entity_poly.entity_id
_entity_poly.type
_entity_poly.pdbx_seq_one_letter_code
_entity_poly.pdbx_strand_id
1 'polypeptide(L)'
;MDEALRFKNKLLVFGLYLFLLLANFPAHGQDKQRLSLPIKQYKLENGLQVILSEDYSLPVVSVAVAYNVGSINEPPGKTGLAYLLENLMFQGSQNVGRMQHISFIRRTGGDLNATTTEDKTIFQQTVPSHQLALVL
;
A
#
# COMPACT_ATOMS: atom_id res chain seq x y z
N MET A 1 -53.40 -16.52 -35.66
CA MET A 1 -52.14 -16.20 -36.37
C MET A 1 -51.55 -14.82 -36.02
N ASP A 2 -52.36 -13.87 -35.55
CA ASP A 2 -51.94 -12.47 -35.33
C ASP A 2 -51.10 -12.24 -34.04
N GLU A 3 -51.35 -13.02 -32.99
CA GLU A 3 -50.75 -12.82 -31.67
C GLU A 3 -49.27 -13.27 -31.59
N ALA A 4 -48.92 -14.35 -32.30
CA ALA A 4 -47.55 -14.85 -32.39
C ALA A 4 -46.61 -13.89 -33.16
N LEU A 5 -47.15 -13.16 -34.14
CA LEU A 5 -46.40 -12.18 -34.92
C LEU A 5 -46.09 -10.92 -34.08
N ARG A 6 -47.06 -10.48 -33.26
CA ARG A 6 -46.89 -9.38 -32.31
C ARG A 6 -45.86 -9.68 -31.23
N PHE A 7 -45.77 -10.93 -30.77
CA PHE A 7 -44.76 -11.35 -29.79
C PHE A 7 -43.34 -11.36 -30.38
N LYS A 8 -43.17 -11.87 -31.61
CA LYS A 8 -41.88 -11.91 -32.31
C LYS A 8 -41.32 -10.51 -32.58
N ASN A 9 -42.19 -9.56 -32.94
CA ASN A 9 -41.80 -8.16 -33.16
C ASN A 9 -41.41 -7.45 -31.85
N LYS A 10 -42.09 -7.73 -30.74
CA LYS A 10 -41.70 -7.21 -29.41
C LYS A 10 -40.34 -7.74 -28.97
N LEU A 11 -40.06 -9.02 -29.22
CA LEU A 11 -38.76 -9.64 -28.89
C LEU A 11 -37.62 -9.08 -29.75
N LEU A 12 -37.89 -8.81 -31.04
CA LEU A 12 -36.91 -8.23 -31.96
C LEU A 12 -36.61 -6.76 -31.63
N VAL A 13 -37.64 -5.97 -31.28
CA VAL A 13 -37.46 -4.58 -30.80
C VAL A 13 -36.72 -4.55 -29.48
N PHE A 14 -37.01 -5.47 -28.55
CA PHE A 14 -36.28 -5.59 -27.29
C PHE A 14 -34.81 -5.96 -27.49
N GLY A 15 -34.53 -6.91 -28.40
CA GLY A 15 -33.17 -7.27 -28.78
C GLY A 15 -32.39 -6.12 -29.41
N LEU A 16 -33.05 -5.30 -30.25
CA LEU A 16 -32.46 -4.13 -30.87
C LEU A 16 -32.15 -3.03 -29.83
N TYR A 17 -33.05 -2.80 -28.87
CA TYR A 17 -32.81 -1.88 -27.76
C TYR A 17 -31.66 -2.34 -26.85
N LEU A 18 -31.57 -3.65 -26.56
CA LEU A 18 -30.49 -4.22 -25.78
C LEU A 18 -29.14 -4.11 -26.51
N PHE A 19 -29.13 -4.30 -27.82
CA PHE A 19 -27.93 -4.13 -28.66
C PHE A 19 -27.47 -2.67 -28.73
N LEU A 20 -28.40 -1.71 -28.87
CA LEU A 20 -28.10 -0.27 -28.82
C LEU A 20 -27.59 0.18 -27.44
N LEU A 21 -28.05 -0.45 -26.35
CA LEU A 21 -27.56 -0.21 -25.00
C LEU A 21 -26.12 -0.74 -24.81
N LEU A 22 -25.77 -1.86 -25.44
CA LEU A 22 -24.44 -2.46 -25.33
C LEU A 22 -23.40 -1.83 -26.28
N ALA A 23 -23.82 -1.28 -27.42
CA ALA A 23 -22.92 -0.66 -28.41
C ALA A 23 -22.39 0.73 -27.99
N ASN A 24 -22.96 1.35 -26.95
CA ASN A 24 -22.55 2.68 -26.45
C ASN A 24 -21.60 2.63 -25.25
N PHE A 25 -21.10 1.45 -24.85
CA PHE A 25 -20.04 1.40 -23.85
C PHE A 25 -18.73 1.87 -24.50
N PRO A 26 -18.17 3.03 -24.11
CA PRO A 26 -16.82 3.36 -24.53
C PRO A 26 -15.92 2.23 -24.01
N ALA A 27 -15.20 1.58 -24.92
CA ALA A 27 -14.10 0.72 -24.56
C ALA A 27 -13.08 1.60 -23.83
N HIS A 28 -13.18 1.64 -22.50
CA HIS A 28 -12.21 2.32 -21.65
C HIS A 28 -10.94 1.48 -21.75
N GLY A 29 -10.14 1.78 -22.78
CA GLY A 29 -8.75 1.38 -22.81
C GLY A 29 -8.15 1.92 -21.52
N GLN A 30 -7.78 1.02 -20.62
CA GLN A 30 -7.03 1.35 -19.42
C GLN A 30 -5.69 1.90 -19.90
N ASP A 31 -5.64 3.20 -20.15
CA ASP A 31 -4.39 3.89 -20.41
C ASP A 31 -3.59 3.71 -19.13
N LYS A 32 -2.61 2.80 -19.17
CA LYS A 32 -1.68 2.56 -18.07
C LYS A 32 -0.84 3.81 -17.96
N GLN A 33 -1.38 4.83 -17.31
CA GLN A 33 -0.67 6.04 -16.96
C GLN A 33 0.54 5.59 -16.15
N ARG A 34 1.70 5.53 -16.81
CA ARG A 34 2.96 5.16 -16.16
C ARG A 34 3.26 6.28 -15.18
N LEU A 35 3.02 6.02 -13.90
CA LEU A 35 3.43 6.91 -12.82
C LEU A 35 4.94 7.19 -12.98
N SER A 36 5.27 8.41 -13.42
CA SER A 36 6.65 8.87 -13.53
C SER A 36 7.05 9.44 -12.17
N LEU A 37 7.55 8.56 -11.30
CA LEU A 37 8.07 8.95 -10.00
C LEU A 37 9.58 9.18 -10.12
N PRO A 38 10.11 10.35 -9.70
CA PRO A 38 11.54 10.61 -9.71
C PRO A 38 12.21 9.78 -8.60
N ILE A 39 13.00 8.77 -8.98
CA ILE A 39 13.68 7.89 -8.02
C ILE A 39 15.18 8.22 -7.97
N LYS A 40 15.69 8.50 -6.77
CA LYS A 40 17.13 8.58 -6.46
C LYS A 40 17.52 7.42 -5.54
N GLN A 41 18.70 6.85 -5.76
CA GLN A 41 19.21 5.74 -4.95
C GLN A 41 20.55 6.10 -4.33
N TYR A 42 20.71 5.76 -3.06
CA TYR A 42 21.93 5.95 -2.31
C TYR A 42 22.32 4.64 -1.62
N LYS A 43 23.62 4.46 -1.39
CA LYS A 43 24.15 3.40 -0.56
C LYS A 43 25.00 4.04 0.54
N LEU A 44 24.60 3.82 1.79
CA LEU A 44 25.34 4.31 2.95
C LEU A 44 26.58 3.45 3.21
N GLU A 45 27.53 3.97 4.00
CA GLU A 45 28.77 3.25 4.35
C GLU A 45 28.52 1.93 5.07
N ASN A 46 27.44 1.85 5.88
CA ASN A 46 27.02 0.62 6.56
C ASN A 46 26.31 -0.39 5.63
N GLY A 47 26.18 -0.08 4.33
CA GLY A 47 25.55 -0.94 3.33
C GLY A 47 24.04 -0.75 3.16
N LEU A 48 23.38 0.09 3.97
CA LEU A 48 21.96 0.38 3.83
C LEU A 48 21.68 1.05 2.47
N GLN A 49 20.69 0.51 1.75
CA GLN A 49 20.20 1.09 0.50
C GLN A 49 19.06 2.05 0.81
N VAL A 50 19.15 3.27 0.31
CA VAL A 50 18.13 4.31 0.48
C VAL A 50 17.54 4.63 -0.87
N ILE A 51 16.23 4.46 -1.00
CA ILE A 51 15.46 4.82 -2.20
C ILE A 51 14.63 6.05 -1.82
N LEU A 52 14.91 7.17 -2.48
CA LEU A 52 14.23 8.44 -2.26
C LEU A 52 13.39 8.78 -3.49
N SER A 53 12.10 9.02 -3.27
CA SER A 53 11.19 9.59 -4.27
C SER A 53 10.60 10.87 -3.71
N GLU A 54 10.84 11.99 -4.39
CA GLU A 54 10.35 13.30 -3.96
C GLU A 54 9.09 13.67 -4.74
N ASP A 55 8.01 13.98 -4.02
CA ASP A 55 6.78 14.56 -4.56
C ASP A 55 6.33 15.69 -3.63
N TYR A 56 6.16 16.89 -4.19
CA TYR A 56 5.76 18.09 -3.45
C TYR A 56 4.24 18.37 -3.54
N SER A 57 3.46 17.44 -4.07
CA SER A 57 2.00 17.56 -4.17
C SER A 57 1.30 17.63 -2.81
N LEU A 58 1.87 16.99 -1.78
CA LEU A 58 1.33 16.93 -0.42
C LEU A 58 2.42 17.21 0.62
N PRO A 59 2.12 17.94 1.72
CA PRO A 59 3.11 18.28 2.75
C PRO A 59 3.34 17.14 3.75
N VAL A 60 3.47 15.90 3.27
CA VAL A 60 3.69 14.69 4.08
C VAL A 60 4.97 13.99 3.68
N VAL A 61 5.53 13.20 4.59
CA VAL A 61 6.66 12.32 4.32
C VAL A 61 6.38 10.93 4.86
N SER A 62 6.72 9.92 4.06
CA SER A 62 6.62 8.52 4.43
C SER A 62 8.01 7.89 4.43
N VAL A 63 8.39 7.27 5.55
CA VAL A 63 9.63 6.53 5.70
C VAL A 63 9.28 5.07 5.93
N ALA A 64 9.93 4.17 5.19
CA ALA A 64 9.80 2.74 5.38
C ALA A 64 11.18 2.09 5.45
N VAL A 65 11.39 1.27 6.47
CA VAL A 65 12.59 0.45 6.64
C VAL A 65 12.20 -1.01 6.45
N ALA A 66 12.82 -1.63 5.45
CA ALA A 66 12.61 -3.04 5.14
C ALA A 66 13.85 -3.85 5.53
N TYR A 67 13.63 -4.87 6.37
CA TYR A 67 14.64 -5.86 6.70
C TYR A 67 14.44 -7.10 5.83
N ASN A 68 15.52 -7.61 5.25
CA ASN A 68 15.52 -8.84 4.44
C ASN A 68 15.51 -10.09 5.34
N VAL A 69 14.52 -10.16 6.22
CA VAL A 69 14.27 -11.24 7.18
C VAL A 69 12.77 -11.35 7.37
N GLY A 70 12.21 -12.55 7.27
CA GLY A 70 10.79 -12.83 7.53
C GLY A 70 10.60 -14.19 8.22
N SER A 71 9.39 -14.74 8.15
CA SER A 71 9.08 -16.03 8.82
C SER A 71 9.91 -17.21 8.29
N ILE A 72 10.42 -17.16 7.05
CA ILE A 72 11.28 -18.21 6.49
C ILE A 72 12.64 -18.32 7.22
N ASN A 73 13.04 -17.26 7.90
CA ASN A 73 14.31 -17.20 8.62
C ASN A 73 14.19 -17.67 10.07
N GLU A 74 13.01 -18.13 10.50
CA GLU A 74 12.79 -18.60 11.87
C GLU A 74 13.52 -19.93 12.12
N PRO A 75 14.24 -20.08 13.25
CA PRO A 75 14.84 -21.35 13.61
C PRO A 75 13.79 -22.45 13.76
N PRO A 76 14.10 -23.71 13.40
CA PRO A 76 13.21 -24.84 13.65
C PRO A 76 12.75 -24.88 15.11
N GLY A 77 11.44 -25.06 15.32
CA GLY A 77 10.83 -25.07 16.64
C GLY A 77 10.63 -23.69 17.28
N LYS A 78 10.90 -22.58 16.57
CA LYS A 78 10.67 -21.21 17.02
C LYS A 78 9.75 -20.41 16.09
N THR A 79 8.70 -21.05 15.60
CA THR A 79 7.73 -20.43 14.70
C THR A 79 7.02 -19.25 15.36
N GLY A 80 6.86 -18.14 14.63
CA GLY A 80 6.19 -16.92 15.08
C GLY A 80 7.11 -15.87 15.72
N LEU A 81 8.42 -16.10 15.75
CA LEU A 81 9.39 -15.12 16.25
C LEU A 81 9.44 -13.83 15.42
N ALA A 82 9.33 -13.91 14.10
CA ALA A 82 9.37 -12.74 13.24
C ALA A 82 8.14 -11.85 13.50
N TYR A 83 6.96 -12.46 13.61
CA TYR A 83 5.73 -11.76 14.00
C TYR A 83 5.75 -11.24 15.44
N LEU A 84 6.38 -11.97 16.37
CA LEU A 84 6.57 -11.48 17.74
C LEU A 84 7.49 -10.25 17.75
N LEU A 85 8.59 -10.27 16.99
CA LEU A 85 9.52 -9.16 16.89
C LEU A 85 8.85 -7.88 16.38
N GLU A 86 7.96 -8.01 15.39
CA GLU A 86 7.13 -6.92 14.89
C GLU A 86 6.36 -6.22 16.02
N ASN A 87 5.72 -7.00 16.90
CA ASN A 87 4.98 -6.47 18.05
C ASN A 87 5.91 -5.86 19.12
N LEU A 88 7.12 -6.40 19.28
CA LEU A 88 8.10 -5.93 20.26
C LEU A 88 8.68 -4.55 19.91
N MET A 89 8.72 -4.19 18.63
CA MET A 89 9.13 -2.85 18.18
C MET A 89 8.37 -1.73 18.90
N PHE A 90 7.11 -1.96 19.25
CA PHE A 90 6.25 -0.99 19.92
C PHE A 90 6.32 -1.03 21.46
N GLN A 91 7.04 -2.00 22.04
CA GLN A 91 7.16 -2.15 23.50
C GLN A 91 8.26 -1.28 24.11
N GLY A 92 8.96 -0.48 23.31
CA GLY A 92 9.97 0.47 23.75
C GLY A 92 11.38 0.11 23.31
N SER A 93 12.31 1.03 23.54
CA SER A 93 13.74 0.90 23.25
C SER A 93 14.55 1.52 24.39
N GLN A 94 15.87 1.56 24.26
CA GLN A 94 16.74 2.25 25.21
C GLN A 94 16.41 3.75 25.34
N ASN A 95 15.86 4.37 24.29
CA ASN A 95 15.61 5.81 24.22
C ASN A 95 14.12 6.18 24.31
N VAL A 96 13.21 5.22 24.11
CA VAL A 96 11.77 5.48 24.00
C VAL A 96 11.02 4.48 24.86
N GLY A 97 10.15 4.97 25.74
CA GLY A 97 9.35 4.11 26.62
C GLY A 97 8.32 3.27 25.86
N ARG A 98 7.73 2.30 26.57
CA ARG A 98 6.67 1.44 26.03
C ARG A 98 5.53 2.28 25.43
N MET A 99 5.13 1.95 24.20
CA MET A 99 4.09 2.65 23.42
C MET A 99 4.35 4.16 23.17
N GLN A 100 5.45 4.74 23.65
CA GLN A 100 5.74 6.15 23.44
C GLN A 100 6.03 6.44 21.98
N HIS A 101 6.65 5.50 21.25
CA HIS A 101 6.87 5.64 19.81
C HIS A 101 5.56 5.90 19.06
N ILE A 102 4.55 5.05 19.29
CA ILE A 102 3.20 5.23 18.72
C ILE A 102 2.61 6.57 19.16
N SER A 103 2.79 6.96 20.43
CA SER A 103 2.27 8.23 20.93
C SER A 103 2.89 9.44 20.23
N PHE A 104 4.21 9.43 19.99
CA PHE A 104 4.89 10.54 19.32
C PHE A 104 4.39 10.72 17.89
N ILE A 105 4.31 9.64 17.11
CA ILE A 105 3.78 9.69 15.73
C ILE A 105 2.32 10.16 15.71
N ARG A 106 1.48 9.61 16.59
CA ARG A 106 0.06 10.01 16.62
C ARG A 106 -0.14 11.46 17.06
N ARG A 107 0.73 12.00 17.93
CA ARG A 107 0.67 13.41 18.35
C ARG A 107 0.95 14.39 17.21
N THR A 108 1.67 13.98 16.18
CA THR A 108 1.87 14.79 14.98
C THR A 108 0.73 14.66 13.97
N GLY A 109 -0.32 13.88 14.26
CA GLY A 109 -1.34 13.49 13.29
C GLY A 109 -0.84 12.49 12.25
N GLY A 110 0.30 11.85 12.50
CA GLY A 110 0.85 10.80 11.64
C GLY A 110 0.25 9.43 11.92
N ASP A 111 0.59 8.49 11.05
CA ASP A 111 0.23 7.08 11.19
C ASP A 111 1.44 6.18 10.97
N LEU A 112 1.37 4.96 11.50
CA LEU A 112 2.43 3.98 11.39
C LEU A 112 1.88 2.57 11.26
N ASN A 113 2.66 1.70 10.62
CA ASN A 113 2.32 0.29 10.52
C ASN A 113 3.58 -0.56 10.44
N ALA A 114 3.42 -1.85 10.69
CA ALA A 114 4.43 -2.86 10.45
C ALA A 114 3.80 -4.05 9.74
N THR A 115 4.61 -4.81 9.00
CA THR A 115 4.15 -6.04 8.37
C THR A 115 5.32 -6.99 8.20
N THR A 116 5.11 -8.22 8.63
CA THR A 116 6.03 -9.34 8.41
C THR A 116 5.44 -10.31 7.39
N THR A 117 6.22 -10.62 6.36
CA THR A 117 5.94 -11.68 5.37
C THR A 117 6.95 -12.82 5.55
N GLU A 118 6.94 -13.76 4.62
CA GLU A 118 7.90 -14.86 4.62
C GLU A 118 9.34 -14.39 4.44
N ASP A 119 9.56 -13.38 3.61
CA ASP A 119 10.88 -12.93 3.15
C ASP A 119 11.37 -11.61 3.77
N LYS A 120 10.48 -10.83 4.39
CA LYS A 120 10.81 -9.48 4.90
C LYS A 120 9.92 -9.02 6.05
N THR A 121 10.44 -8.07 6.80
CA THR A 121 9.70 -7.28 7.79
C THR A 121 9.87 -5.81 7.45
N ILE A 122 8.76 -5.09 7.34
CA ILE A 122 8.72 -3.67 6.97
C ILE A 122 8.10 -2.89 8.12
N PHE A 123 8.76 -1.81 8.54
CA PHE A 123 8.20 -0.79 9.42
C PHE A 123 8.03 0.49 8.63
N GLN A 124 6.85 1.08 8.66
CA GLN A 124 6.52 2.28 7.89
C GLN A 124 5.83 3.33 8.75
N GLN A 125 6.11 4.59 8.46
CA GLN A 125 5.59 5.75 9.19
C GLN A 125 5.33 6.89 8.23
N THR A 126 4.20 7.56 8.39
CA THR A 126 3.84 8.75 7.61
C THR A 126 3.51 9.89 8.56
N VAL A 127 4.18 11.02 8.38
CA VAL A 127 4.02 12.22 9.23
C VAL A 127 3.99 13.49 8.36
N PRO A 128 3.53 14.64 8.89
CA PRO A 128 3.73 15.91 8.22
C PRO A 128 5.23 16.15 7.92
N SER A 129 5.53 16.70 6.75
CA SER A 129 6.92 16.88 6.25
C SER A 129 7.87 17.59 7.24
N HIS A 130 7.37 18.56 8.02
CA HIS A 130 8.15 19.25 9.05
C HIS A 130 8.58 18.36 10.24
N GLN A 131 8.02 17.15 10.35
CA GLN A 131 8.34 16.15 11.38
C GLN A 131 9.27 15.05 10.87
N LEU A 132 9.90 15.20 9.70
CA LEU A 132 10.82 14.20 9.14
C LEU A 132 11.85 13.68 10.16
N ALA A 133 12.42 14.57 10.98
CA ALA A 133 13.41 14.19 11.98
C ALA A 133 12.89 13.22 13.06
N LEU A 134 11.56 13.12 13.26
CA LEU A 134 10.96 12.20 14.22
C LEU A 134 10.95 10.74 13.72
N VAL A 135 11.00 10.53 12.40
CA VAL A 135 10.83 9.23 11.74
C VAL A 135 12.12 8.70 11.10
N LEU A 136 13.27 9.29 11.46
CA LEU A 136 14.63 8.88 11.08
C LEU A 136 15.37 8.34 12.31
#